data_AF-A0A524D4D5-F1
#
_entry.id   AF-A0A524D4D5-F1
#
_cell.length_a   1.000
_cell.length_b   1.000
_cell.length_c   1.000
_cell.angle_alpha   90.00
_cell.angle_beta   90.00
_cell.angle_gamma   90.00
#
_symmetry.space_group_name_H-M   'P 1'
#
loop_
_entity.id
_entity.type
_entity.pdbx_description
1 polymer ?
#
loop_
_entity_poly.entity_id
_entity_poly.type
_entity_poly.pdbx_seq_one_letter_code
_entity_poly.pdbx_strand_id
1 'polypeptide(L)'
;MKCPFCGAELESQDQRFCQFCGAQVPERPKPQPEPDKQPSSIPTTKSQGSTYEPPTIPTNTSTGYSSPSTSSQPLTQPDYGKASPDISHSYAKKCLAFSIISVGISIFSFIFGGMLNFIGFIESMYDNYYYSIIFSIIAASAIRPFILVIPVAANGVGLIFAIVARKYKSRSETMGYTDDSVRKVGSVFSIFGIILNAVGLALGGVSLLTSFSSLYSQFLMNQYLY
;
A
#
# COMPACT_ATOMS: atom_id res chain seq x y z
N MET A 1 34.32 -6.69 -2.80
CA MET A 1 33.99 -6.40 -4.23
C MET A 1 33.04 -5.21 -4.29
N LYS A 2 33.00 -4.42 -5.37
CA LYS A 2 32.13 -3.23 -5.43
C LYS A 2 30.80 -3.52 -6.13
N CYS A 3 29.72 -2.94 -5.62
CA CYS A 3 28.41 -3.00 -6.24
C CYS A 3 28.46 -2.31 -7.61
N PRO A 4 28.05 -2.96 -8.71
CA PRO A 4 28.10 -2.36 -10.04
C PRO A 4 27.09 -1.20 -10.22
N PHE A 5 26.11 -1.08 -9.33
CA PHE A 5 25.07 -0.06 -9.41
C PHE A 5 25.39 1.22 -8.62
N CYS A 6 26.07 1.12 -7.48
CA CYS A 6 26.36 2.28 -6.62
C CYS A 6 27.83 2.43 -6.22
N GLY A 7 28.70 1.47 -6.56
CA GLY A 7 30.12 1.51 -6.23
C GLY A 7 30.48 1.20 -4.77
N ALA A 8 29.50 0.99 -3.89
CA ALA A 8 29.73 0.63 -2.49
C ALA A 8 30.40 -0.75 -2.35
N GLU A 9 31.22 -0.91 -1.32
CA GLU A 9 31.88 -2.18 -1.02
C GLU A 9 30.87 -3.19 -0.45
N LEU A 10 30.83 -4.38 -1.05
CA LEU A 10 29.98 -5.49 -0.61
C LEU A 10 30.76 -6.33 0.40
N GLU A 11 30.11 -6.65 1.53
CA GLU A 11 30.69 -7.39 2.65
C GLU A 11 31.08 -8.81 2.29
N SER A 12 30.32 -9.47 1.41
CA SER A 12 30.56 -10.85 1.01
C SER A 12 30.33 -11.05 -0.49
N GLN A 13 31.00 -12.06 -1.04
CA GLN A 13 30.95 -12.36 -2.47
C GLN A 13 29.64 -13.05 -2.90
N ASP A 14 28.91 -13.63 -1.95
CA ASP A 14 27.63 -14.33 -2.15
C ASP A 14 26.40 -13.46 -1.85
N GLN A 15 26.61 -12.18 -1.57
CA GLN A 15 25.54 -11.26 -1.21
C GLN A 15 24.65 -10.95 -2.42
N ARG A 16 23.37 -11.36 -2.34
CA ARG A 16 22.39 -11.18 -3.41
C ARG A 16 21.90 -9.74 -3.59
N PHE A 17 22.01 -8.89 -2.57
CA PHE A 17 21.48 -7.53 -2.59
C PHE A 17 22.45 -6.54 -1.93
N CYS A 18 22.66 -5.39 -2.56
CA CYS A 18 23.48 -4.33 -1.98
C CYS A 18 22.73 -3.65 -0.82
N GLN A 19 23.32 -3.61 0.37
CA GLN A 19 22.72 -2.97 1.55
C GLN A 19 22.58 -1.44 1.39
N PHE A 20 23.38 -0.81 0.53
CA PHE A 20 23.37 0.65 0.36
C PHE A 20 22.31 1.14 -0.63
N CYS A 21 22.11 0.43 -1.76
CA CYS A 21 21.17 0.85 -2.80
C CYS A 21 20.01 -0.11 -3.05
N GLY A 22 19.98 -1.27 -2.40
CA GLY A 22 18.94 -2.29 -2.56
C GLY A 22 18.99 -3.07 -3.89
N ALA A 23 19.95 -2.77 -4.78
CA ALA A 23 20.05 -3.44 -6.07
C ALA A 23 20.50 -4.91 -5.92
N GLN A 24 19.93 -5.79 -6.75
CA GLN A 24 20.30 -7.20 -6.79
C GLN A 24 21.67 -7.36 -7.48
N VAL A 25 22.64 -7.95 -6.79
CA VAL A 25 24.00 -8.12 -7.31
C VAL A 25 24.04 -9.41 -8.14
N PRO A 26 24.53 -9.38 -9.40
CA PRO A 26 24.65 -10.58 -10.22
C PRO A 26 25.58 -11.60 -9.54
N GLU A 27 25.07 -12.81 -9.29
CA GLU A 27 25.92 -13.94 -8.85
C GLU A 27 26.94 -14.22 -9.97
N ARG A 28 28.24 -14.29 -9.61
CA ARG A 28 29.24 -14.70 -10.60
C ARG A 28 28.97 -16.15 -11.02
N PRO A 29 29.24 -16.50 -12.29
CA PRO A 29 29.36 -17.90 -12.68
C PRO A 29 30.39 -18.58 -11.77
N LYS A 30 29.97 -19.59 -11.00
CA LYS A 30 30.91 -20.46 -10.29
C LYS A 30 31.84 -21.08 -11.34
N PRO A 31 33.16 -21.13 -11.12
CA PRO A 31 34.04 -21.95 -11.94
C PRO A 31 33.47 -23.38 -11.99
N GLN A 32 33.27 -23.91 -13.19
CA GLN A 32 32.81 -25.28 -13.39
C GLN A 32 33.80 -26.25 -12.72
N PRO A 33 33.33 -27.21 -11.92
CA PRO A 33 34.18 -28.29 -11.42
C PRO A 33 34.58 -29.21 -12.58
N GLU A 34 35.87 -29.49 -12.73
CA GLU A 34 36.36 -30.65 -13.49
C GLU A 34 35.90 -31.96 -12.83
N PRO A 35 35.75 -33.06 -13.59
CA PRO A 35 35.12 -34.28 -13.10
C PRO A 35 36.06 -35.15 -12.26
N ASP A 36 35.51 -35.57 -11.12
CA ASP A 36 35.69 -36.83 -10.38
C ASP A 36 37.08 -37.29 -9.92
N LYS A 37 37.25 -37.27 -8.59
CA LYS A 37 37.64 -38.45 -7.79
C LYS A 37 37.22 -38.30 -6.32
N GLN A 38 36.19 -39.06 -5.91
CA GLN A 38 35.84 -39.42 -4.52
C GLN A 38 36.86 -40.44 -3.96
N PRO A 39 36.84 -40.86 -2.66
CA PRO A 39 36.04 -40.41 -1.50
C PRO A 39 36.84 -40.28 -0.17
N SER A 40 36.27 -39.64 0.88
CA SER A 40 36.09 -40.28 2.21
C SER A 40 35.50 -39.39 3.33
N SER A 41 34.54 -39.98 4.05
CA SER A 41 34.20 -39.91 5.49
C SER A 41 33.85 -38.60 6.23
N ILE A 42 32.63 -38.63 6.78
CA ILE A 42 31.97 -37.91 7.92
C ILE A 42 32.78 -38.12 9.26
N PRO A 43 32.55 -37.50 10.46
CA PRO A 43 31.35 -36.79 10.95
C PRO A 43 31.47 -35.65 12.03
N THR A 44 30.32 -34.98 12.31
CA THR A 44 29.92 -34.32 13.61
C THR A 44 30.62 -32.96 13.96
N THR A 45 30.11 -31.94 14.69
CA THR A 45 29.20 -31.78 15.85
C THR A 45 28.91 -30.28 16.19
N LYS A 46 27.76 -29.97 16.84
CA LYS A 46 27.39 -28.84 17.77
C LYS A 46 27.41 -27.37 17.23
N SER A 47 26.32 -26.60 17.32
CA SER A 47 25.67 -25.97 18.50
C SER A 47 26.58 -25.02 19.28
N GLN A 48 26.33 -23.70 19.17
CA GLN A 48 26.31 -22.75 20.29
C GLN A 48 25.88 -21.36 19.83
N GLY A 49 24.96 -20.75 20.59
CA GLY A 49 24.65 -19.33 20.47
C GLY A 49 25.72 -18.47 21.15
N SER A 50 25.75 -17.19 20.78
CA SER A 50 26.31 -16.14 21.63
C SER A 50 25.69 -14.78 21.28
N THR A 51 25.29 -14.13 22.36
CA THR A 51 24.93 -12.72 22.57
C THR A 51 26.12 -11.77 22.26
N TYR A 52 25.81 -10.46 22.30
CA TYR A 52 26.67 -9.26 22.36
C TYR A 52 27.00 -8.62 21.00
N GLU A 53 27.04 -7.31 20.77
CA GLU A 53 26.76 -6.04 21.47
C GLU A 53 27.06 -4.94 20.41
N PRO A 54 26.40 -3.76 20.37
CA PRO A 54 26.57 -2.80 19.27
C PRO A 54 27.86 -1.97 19.40
N PRO A 55 28.76 -1.92 18.39
CA PRO A 55 29.91 -1.03 18.44
C PRO A 55 29.54 0.40 18.03
N THR A 56 30.06 1.30 18.85
CA THR A 56 30.06 2.76 18.82
C THR A 56 30.64 3.37 17.56
N ILE A 57 30.03 4.50 17.18
CA ILE A 57 30.40 5.43 16.11
C ILE A 57 31.74 6.12 16.44
N PRO A 58 32.70 6.17 15.49
CA PRO A 58 33.70 7.22 15.45
C PRO A 58 33.35 8.26 14.38
N THR A 59 32.96 9.43 14.86
CA THR A 59 33.11 10.70 14.15
C THR A 59 34.61 10.94 13.94
N ASN A 60 35.03 11.27 12.72
CA ASN A 60 35.92 12.39 12.40
C ASN A 60 36.52 12.29 10.98
N THR A 61 36.77 13.48 10.43
CA THR A 61 37.83 13.82 9.48
C THR A 61 37.42 14.01 8.02
N SER A 62 37.23 15.30 7.72
CA SER A 62 37.40 15.94 6.42
C SER A 62 38.77 15.63 5.80
N THR A 63 38.78 15.08 4.60
CA THR A 63 39.89 15.23 3.65
C THR A 63 39.32 15.36 2.25
N GLY A 64 39.71 16.45 1.58
CA GLY A 64 39.39 16.69 0.18
C GLY A 64 39.92 15.57 -0.71
N TYR A 65 39.06 15.10 -1.60
CA TYR A 65 39.42 14.22 -2.69
C TYR A 65 39.02 14.89 -4.00
N SER A 66 40.04 15.19 -4.79
CA SER A 66 39.96 15.61 -6.18
C SER A 66 39.25 14.52 -7.00
N SER A 67 38.22 14.91 -7.75
CA SER A 67 37.46 14.06 -8.67
C SER A 67 38.37 13.29 -9.63
N PRO A 68 38.28 11.95 -9.70
CA PRO A 68 38.63 11.22 -10.91
C PRO A 68 37.53 11.47 -11.93
N SER A 69 37.91 11.95 -13.11
CA SER A 69 37.09 12.01 -14.30
C SER A 69 36.67 10.59 -14.72
N THR A 70 35.58 10.12 -14.12
CA THR A 70 34.90 8.89 -14.52
C THR A 70 34.32 9.10 -15.91
N SER A 71 35.02 8.53 -16.89
CA SER A 71 34.53 8.32 -18.25
C SER A 71 33.16 7.64 -18.17
N SER A 72 32.11 8.43 -18.34
CA SER A 72 30.73 7.99 -18.49
C SER A 72 30.60 7.21 -19.80
N GLN A 73 30.86 5.90 -19.75
CA GLN A 73 30.27 5.03 -20.77
C GLN A 73 28.75 5.09 -20.57
N PRO A 74 27.97 5.46 -21.60
CA PRO A 74 26.52 5.45 -21.49
C PRO A 74 26.11 4.00 -21.26
N LEU A 75 25.59 3.71 -20.07
CA LEU A 75 24.87 2.47 -19.82
C LEU A 75 23.80 2.39 -20.90
N THR A 76 23.97 1.46 -21.84
CA THR A 76 22.99 1.12 -22.85
C THR A 76 21.70 0.81 -22.12
N GLN A 77 20.81 1.81 -22.09
CA GLN A 77 19.45 1.68 -21.63
C GLN A 77 18.89 0.49 -22.44
N PRO A 78 18.40 -0.58 -21.80
CA PRO A 78 17.83 -1.71 -22.51
C PRO A 78 16.82 -1.15 -23.51
N ASP A 79 17.05 -1.44 -24.79
CA ASP A 79 16.22 -1.02 -25.92
C ASP A 79 14.90 -1.78 -25.80
N TYR A 80 14.06 -1.33 -24.86
CA TYR A 80 12.67 -1.67 -24.77
C TYR A 80 12.04 -1.08 -26.03
N GLY A 81 12.02 -1.89 -27.09
CA GLY A 81 11.63 -1.47 -28.43
C GLY A 81 10.45 -0.53 -28.38
N LYS A 82 10.65 0.69 -28.92
CA LYS A 82 9.71 1.83 -28.93
C LYS A 82 8.27 1.33 -28.91
N ALA A 83 7.67 1.31 -27.71
CA ALA A 83 6.27 0.97 -27.57
C ALA A 83 5.47 1.96 -28.43
N SER A 84 4.59 1.44 -29.29
CA SER A 84 3.76 2.28 -30.16
C SER A 84 3.07 3.36 -29.32
N PRO A 85 3.18 4.66 -29.69
CA PRO A 85 2.70 5.78 -28.89
C PRO A 85 1.21 5.67 -28.53
N ASP A 86 0.43 4.93 -29.32
CA ASP A 86 -0.99 4.72 -29.12
C ASP A 86 -1.33 3.94 -27.83
N ILE A 87 -0.46 3.01 -27.43
CA ILE A 87 -0.73 2.14 -26.28
C ILE A 87 -0.51 2.91 -24.95
N SER A 88 0.50 3.80 -24.92
CA SER A 88 0.87 4.54 -23.70
C SER A 88 -0.23 5.50 -23.24
N HIS A 89 -0.83 6.22 -24.20
CA HIS A 89 -1.90 7.18 -23.92
C HIS A 89 -3.14 6.52 -23.29
N SER A 90 -3.39 5.24 -23.58
CA SER A 90 -4.46 4.45 -22.96
C SER A 90 -4.26 4.26 -21.46
N TYR A 91 -3.02 4.06 -21.00
CA TYR A 91 -2.73 3.82 -19.58
C TYR A 91 -2.88 5.06 -18.71
N ALA A 92 -2.41 6.22 -19.18
CA ALA A 92 -2.55 7.48 -18.44
C ALA A 92 -4.03 7.85 -18.22
N LYS A 93 -4.86 7.69 -19.27
CA LYS A 93 -6.32 7.90 -19.19
C LYS A 93 -6.99 6.93 -18.22
N LYS A 94 -6.62 5.65 -18.25
CA LYS A 94 -7.14 4.64 -17.32
C LYS A 94 -6.76 4.97 -15.87
N CYS A 95 -5.50 5.37 -15.62
CA CYS A 95 -5.03 5.79 -14.30
C CYS A 95 -5.85 6.97 -13.75
N LEU A 96 -6.10 7.99 -14.58
CA LEU A 96 -6.92 9.13 -14.20
C LEU A 96 -8.36 8.70 -13.91
N ALA A 97 -8.97 7.90 -14.79
CA ALA A 97 -10.34 7.42 -14.64
C ALA A 97 -10.54 6.64 -13.33
N PHE A 98 -9.67 5.68 -13.02
CA PHE A 98 -9.73 4.94 -11.76
C PHE A 98 -9.56 5.83 -10.52
N SER A 99 -8.72 6.86 -10.61
CA SER A 99 -8.51 7.81 -9.51
C SER A 99 -9.74 8.68 -9.28
N ILE A 100 -10.39 9.17 -10.36
CA ILE A 100 -11.63 9.95 -10.27
C ILE A 100 -12.76 9.09 -9.69
N ILE A 101 -12.92 7.85 -10.17
CA ILE A 101 -13.94 6.92 -9.66
C ILE A 101 -13.72 6.66 -8.17
N SER A 102 -12.47 6.41 -7.75
CA SER A 102 -12.13 6.19 -6.34
C SER A 102 -12.49 7.37 -5.43
N VAL A 103 -12.17 8.60 -5.86
CA VAL A 103 -12.53 9.82 -5.11
C VAL A 103 -14.04 10.01 -5.09
N GLY A 104 -14.72 9.81 -6.22
CA GLY A 104 -16.18 9.91 -6.32
C GLY A 104 -16.91 8.94 -5.39
N ILE A 105 -16.46 7.68 -5.34
CA ILE A 105 -16.99 6.67 -4.40
C ILE A 105 -16.81 7.12 -2.96
N SER A 106 -15.64 7.68 -2.61
CA SER A 106 -15.37 8.12 -1.25
C SER A 106 -16.25 9.31 -0.84
N ILE A 107 -16.40 10.32 -1.71
CA ILE A 107 -17.28 11.47 -1.48
C ILE A 107 -18.73 11.00 -1.32
N PHE A 108 -19.21 10.16 -2.23
CA PHE A 108 -20.56 9.61 -2.15
C PHE A 108 -20.78 8.83 -0.85
N SER A 109 -19.82 8.00 -0.46
CA SER A 109 -19.87 7.22 0.79
C SER A 109 -19.87 8.12 2.02
N PHE A 110 -19.15 9.24 2.00
CA PHE A 110 -19.12 10.21 3.10
C PHE A 110 -20.45 10.96 3.21
N ILE A 111 -21.03 11.41 2.09
CA ILE A 111 -22.34 12.07 2.07
C ILE A 111 -23.42 11.09 2.54
N PHE A 112 -23.46 9.90 1.97
CA PHE A 112 -24.45 8.87 2.30
C PHE A 112 -24.31 8.40 3.75
N GLY A 113 -23.10 8.05 4.18
CA GLY A 113 -22.82 7.66 5.57
C GLY A 113 -23.08 8.79 6.57
N GLY A 114 -22.73 10.03 6.23
CA GLY A 114 -23.01 11.22 7.02
C GLY A 114 -24.50 11.47 7.17
N MET A 115 -25.27 11.34 6.08
CA MET A 115 -26.73 11.46 6.09
C MET A 115 -27.36 10.39 6.99
N LEU A 116 -26.91 9.14 6.93
CA LEU A 116 -27.41 8.07 7.81
C LEU A 116 -27.10 8.33 9.29
N ASN A 117 -25.91 8.84 9.60
CA ASN A 117 -25.57 9.24 10.97
C ASN A 117 -26.41 10.43 11.43
N PHE A 118 -26.64 11.42 10.57
CA PHE A 118 -27.47 12.58 10.86
C PHE A 118 -28.93 12.18 11.11
N ILE A 119 -29.48 11.25 10.34
CA ILE A 119 -30.81 10.67 10.56
C ILE A 119 -30.89 10.06 11.96
N GLY A 120 -29.88 9.28 12.37
CA GLY A 120 -29.80 8.73 13.73
C GLY A 120 -29.62 9.78 14.82
N PHE A 121 -28.97 10.91 14.53
CA PHE A 121 -28.87 12.04 15.45
C PHE A 121 -30.22 12.76 15.62
N ILE A 122 -30.93 13.01 14.52
CA ILE A 122 -32.28 13.61 14.57
C ILE A 122 -33.23 12.72 15.38
N GLU A 123 -33.14 11.41 15.22
CA GLU A 123 -33.89 10.45 16.04
C GLU A 123 -33.59 10.63 17.54
N SER A 124 -32.33 10.81 17.92
CA SER A 124 -31.95 11.03 19.33
C SER A 124 -32.46 12.34 19.93
N MET A 125 -32.79 13.33 19.09
CA MET A 125 -33.29 14.63 19.54
C MET A 125 -34.82 14.68 19.67
N TYR A 126 -35.54 13.76 19.01
CA TYR A 126 -37.00 13.73 19.00
C TYR A 126 -37.55 12.70 20.01
N ASP A 127 -37.71 13.11 21.27
CA ASP A 127 -38.39 12.34 22.33
C ASP A 127 -39.92 12.19 22.13
N ASN A 128 -40.47 12.65 21.00
CA ASN A 128 -41.90 12.58 20.74
C ASN A 128 -42.32 11.16 20.34
N TYR A 129 -43.04 10.49 21.25
CA TYR A 129 -43.54 9.11 21.14
C TYR A 129 -44.15 8.76 19.78
N TYR A 130 -44.83 9.69 19.11
CA TYR A 130 -45.48 9.44 17.83
C TYR A 130 -44.50 9.33 16.64
N TYR A 131 -43.46 10.16 16.60
CA TYR A 131 -42.42 10.05 15.55
C TYR A 131 -41.47 8.90 15.83
N SER A 132 -41.22 8.59 17.12
CA SER A 132 -40.43 7.44 17.54
C SER A 132 -40.94 6.11 16.96
N ILE A 133 -42.25 5.89 16.81
CA ILE A 133 -42.80 4.63 16.25
C ILE A 133 -42.51 4.50 14.74
N ILE A 134 -42.79 5.53 13.94
CA ILE A 134 -42.56 5.48 12.48
C ILE A 134 -41.05 5.43 12.18
N PHE A 135 -40.25 6.19 12.92
CA PHE A 135 -38.80 6.18 12.78
C PHE A 135 -38.18 4.89 13.31
N SER A 136 -38.70 4.32 14.41
CA SER A 136 -38.26 3.01 14.94
C SER A 136 -38.41 1.90 13.91
N ILE A 137 -39.48 1.85 13.12
CA ILE A 137 -39.62 0.76 12.13
C ILE A 137 -38.52 0.81 11.06
N ILE A 138 -37.98 2.01 10.76
CA ILE A 138 -36.92 2.21 9.78
C ILE A 138 -35.52 2.20 10.44
N ALA A 139 -35.39 2.64 11.70
CA ALA A 139 -34.13 2.88 12.40
C ALA A 139 -33.82 1.86 13.51
N ALA A 140 -34.84 1.30 14.15
CA ALA A 140 -34.78 0.18 15.10
C ALA A 140 -35.28 -1.08 14.37
N SER A 141 -34.41 -1.89 13.79
CA SER A 141 -33.72 -2.93 14.55
C SER A 141 -33.19 -3.91 13.50
N ALA A 142 -31.99 -4.44 13.71
CA ALA A 142 -31.23 -5.26 12.77
C ALA A 142 -30.79 -4.61 11.45
N ILE A 143 -31.60 -3.80 10.74
CA ILE A 143 -31.28 -3.35 9.37
C ILE A 143 -30.16 -2.29 9.34
N ARG A 144 -30.13 -1.36 10.30
CA ARG A 144 -29.15 -0.25 10.35
C ARG A 144 -27.68 -0.68 10.19
N PRO A 145 -27.14 -1.67 10.95
CA PRO A 145 -25.77 -2.12 10.73
C PRO A 145 -25.55 -2.68 9.31
N PHE A 146 -26.53 -3.37 8.71
CA PHE A 146 -26.39 -3.85 7.33
C PHE A 146 -26.34 -2.71 6.31
N ILE A 147 -27.13 -1.65 6.50
CA ILE A 147 -27.05 -0.45 5.64
C ILE A 147 -25.69 0.23 5.79
N LEU A 148 -25.14 0.30 7.01
CA LEU A 148 -23.81 0.88 7.26
C LEU A 148 -22.65 0.06 6.69
N VAL A 149 -22.87 -1.24 6.37
CA VAL A 149 -21.86 -2.04 5.65
C VAL A 149 -21.64 -1.50 4.22
N ILE A 150 -22.67 -0.93 3.59
CA ILE A 150 -22.59 -0.41 2.21
C ILE A 150 -21.50 0.65 2.05
N PRO A 151 -21.48 1.77 2.80
CA PRO A 151 -20.43 2.78 2.66
C PRO A 151 -19.05 2.25 3.06
N VAL A 152 -18.94 1.30 4.00
CA VAL A 152 -17.67 0.68 4.37
C VAL A 152 -17.13 -0.19 3.23
N ALA A 153 -17.97 -1.05 2.65
CA ALA A 153 -17.62 -1.85 1.50
C ALA A 153 -17.28 -0.97 0.28
N ALA A 154 -18.03 0.09 0.04
CA ALA A 154 -17.77 1.05 -1.03
C ALA A 154 -16.41 1.72 -0.86
N ASN A 155 -16.03 2.16 0.34
CA ASN A 155 -14.68 2.71 0.58
C ASN A 155 -13.59 1.63 0.39
N GLY A 156 -13.86 0.38 0.74
CA GLY A 156 -12.96 -0.75 0.44
C GLY A 156 -12.70 -0.90 -1.07
N VAL A 157 -13.76 -0.86 -1.87
CA VAL A 157 -13.67 -0.89 -3.34
C VAL A 157 -12.95 0.34 -3.89
N GLY A 158 -13.27 1.53 -3.37
CA GLY A 158 -12.62 2.79 -3.73
C GLY A 158 -11.12 2.77 -3.44
N LEU A 159 -10.69 2.18 -2.31
CA LEU A 159 -9.29 2.00 -1.97
C LEU A 159 -8.56 1.07 -2.95
N ILE A 160 -9.18 -0.04 -3.35
CA ILE A 160 -8.61 -0.96 -4.35
C ILE A 160 -8.38 -0.21 -5.67
N PHE A 161 -9.36 0.58 -6.14
CA PHE A 161 -9.18 1.39 -7.35
C PHE A 161 -8.04 2.39 -7.23
N ALA A 162 -7.87 3.03 -6.07
CA ALA A 162 -6.78 3.98 -5.84
C ALA A 162 -5.40 3.29 -5.90
N ILE A 163 -5.27 2.09 -5.33
CA ILE A 163 -4.04 1.27 -5.37
C ILE A 163 -3.74 0.81 -6.80
N VAL A 164 -4.76 0.34 -7.52
CA VAL A 164 -4.63 -0.08 -8.92
C VAL A 164 -4.19 1.09 -9.80
N ALA A 165 -4.72 2.30 -9.58
CA ALA A 165 -4.27 3.51 -10.27
C ALA A 165 -2.76 3.77 -10.05
N ARG A 166 -2.25 3.63 -8.82
CA ARG A 166 -0.81 3.72 -8.53
C ARG A 166 0.02 2.68 -9.29
N LYS A 167 -0.48 1.45 -9.40
CA LYS A 167 0.21 0.40 -10.15
C LYS A 167 0.30 0.74 -11.64
N TYR A 168 -0.74 1.32 -12.22
CA TYR A 168 -0.71 1.81 -13.61
C TYR A 168 0.26 2.97 -13.80
N LYS A 169 0.35 3.89 -12.83
CA LYS A 169 1.33 4.98 -12.86
C LYS A 169 2.76 4.44 -12.95
N SER A 170 3.14 3.54 -12.05
CA SER A 170 4.48 2.93 -12.05
C SER A 170 4.81 2.25 -13.38
N ARG A 171 3.82 1.57 -13.99
CA ARG A 171 4.01 0.94 -15.30
C ARG A 171 4.20 1.95 -16.43
N SER A 172 3.50 3.08 -16.40
CA SER A 172 3.66 4.14 -17.41
C SER A 172 5.03 4.83 -17.38
N GLU A 173 5.66 4.91 -16.20
CA GLU A 173 6.99 5.50 -16.04
C GLU A 173 8.07 4.66 -16.75
N THR A 174 7.92 3.34 -16.74
CA THR A 174 8.84 2.43 -17.45
C THR A 174 8.75 2.55 -18.98
N MET A 175 7.69 3.17 -19.52
CA MET A 175 7.46 3.31 -20.97
C MET A 175 7.93 4.66 -21.54
N GLY A 176 8.57 5.53 -20.75
CA GLY A 176 9.16 6.78 -21.25
C GLY A 176 8.16 7.82 -21.74
N TYR A 177 6.92 7.79 -21.25
CA TYR A 177 5.87 8.72 -21.68
C TYR A 177 6.04 10.13 -21.09
N THR A 178 5.99 11.15 -21.96
CA THR A 178 6.34 12.54 -21.65
C THR A 178 5.16 13.46 -21.36
N ASP A 179 3.90 13.03 -21.50
CA ASP A 179 2.77 13.87 -21.08
C ASP A 179 2.63 13.87 -19.55
N ASP A 180 3.30 14.86 -18.98
CA ASP A 180 3.48 15.02 -17.56
C ASP A 180 2.22 15.51 -16.84
N SER A 181 1.33 16.23 -17.53
CA SER A 181 0.20 16.92 -16.88
C SER A 181 -0.86 15.94 -16.39
N VAL A 182 -1.38 15.10 -17.28
CA VAL A 182 -2.43 14.11 -16.94
C VAL A 182 -1.89 13.11 -15.90
N ARG A 183 -0.61 12.73 -16.01
CA ARG A 183 0.04 11.80 -15.07
C ARG A 183 0.20 12.42 -13.67
N LYS A 184 0.65 13.68 -13.58
CA LYS A 184 0.79 14.38 -12.29
C LYS A 184 -0.56 14.52 -11.61
N VAL A 185 -1.59 14.95 -12.35
CA VAL A 185 -2.97 15.05 -11.84
C VAL A 185 -3.47 13.69 -11.36
N GLY A 186 -3.39 12.65 -12.20
CA GLY A 186 -3.83 11.30 -11.82
C GLY A 186 -3.13 10.76 -10.56
N SER A 187 -1.82 11.03 -10.41
CA SER A 187 -1.08 10.64 -9.20
C SER A 187 -1.59 11.34 -7.95
N VAL A 188 -1.89 12.64 -8.03
CA VAL A 188 -2.40 13.41 -6.90
C VAL A 188 -3.79 12.91 -6.50
N PHE A 189 -4.69 12.72 -7.47
CA PHE A 189 -6.03 12.17 -7.23
C PHE A 189 -5.98 10.76 -6.64
N SER A 190 -5.06 9.90 -7.07
CA SER A 190 -4.87 8.58 -6.48
C SER A 190 -4.45 8.66 -5.01
N ILE A 191 -3.54 9.59 -4.65
CA ILE A 191 -3.14 9.80 -3.25
C ILE A 191 -4.34 10.26 -2.41
N PHE A 192 -5.09 11.26 -2.89
CA PHE A 192 -6.30 11.71 -2.21
C PHE A 192 -7.33 10.58 -2.08
N GLY A 193 -7.52 9.78 -3.13
CA GLY A 193 -8.40 8.61 -3.10
C GLY A 193 -7.99 7.61 -2.02
N ILE A 194 -6.70 7.30 -1.88
CA ILE A 194 -6.20 6.42 -0.80
C ILE A 194 -6.54 7.01 0.57
N ILE A 195 -6.22 8.29 0.81
CA ILE A 195 -6.42 8.94 2.10
C ILE A 195 -7.91 8.99 2.46
N LEU A 196 -8.75 9.47 1.54
CA LEU A 196 -10.20 9.63 1.78
C LEU A 196 -10.87 8.27 2.03
N ASN A 197 -10.56 7.24 1.24
CA ASN A 197 -11.13 5.92 1.45
C ASN A 197 -10.62 5.26 2.75
N ALA A 198 -9.35 5.47 3.14
CA ALA A 198 -8.82 4.97 4.40
C ALA A 198 -9.49 5.65 5.62
N VAL A 199 -9.68 6.96 5.57
CA VAL A 199 -10.43 7.70 6.60
C VAL A 199 -11.88 7.25 6.64
N GLY A 200 -12.52 7.07 5.49
CA GLY A 200 -13.88 6.56 5.37
C GLY A 200 -14.04 5.16 5.97
N LEU A 201 -13.06 4.26 5.74
CA LEU A 201 -13.03 2.93 6.36
C LEU A 201 -12.87 3.01 7.88
N ALA A 202 -11.99 3.88 8.38
CA ALA A 202 -11.78 4.04 9.82
C ALA A 202 -13.05 4.57 10.51
N LEU A 203 -13.61 5.67 10.00
CA LEU A 203 -14.84 6.26 10.55
C LEU A 203 -16.04 5.31 10.42
N GLY A 204 -16.23 4.74 9.23
CA GLY A 204 -17.31 3.78 8.99
C GLY A 204 -17.17 2.50 9.82
N GLY A 205 -15.94 2.03 10.05
CA GLY A 205 -15.64 0.91 10.95
C GLY A 205 -16.03 1.21 12.39
N VAL A 206 -15.68 2.41 12.90
CA VAL A 206 -16.12 2.85 14.24
C VAL A 206 -17.64 2.93 14.31
N SER A 207 -18.31 3.53 13.33
CA SER A 207 -19.79 3.60 13.27
C SER A 207 -20.45 2.22 13.22
N LEU A 208 -19.85 1.25 12.53
CA LEU A 208 -20.34 -0.13 12.51
C LEU A 208 -20.18 -0.78 13.89
N LEU A 209 -19.01 -0.66 14.51
CA LEU A 209 -18.74 -1.24 15.82
C LEU A 209 -19.70 -0.71 16.88
N THR A 210 -19.96 0.60 16.91
CA THR A 210 -20.92 1.20 17.86
C THR A 210 -22.35 0.74 17.58
N SER A 211 -22.72 0.56 16.31
CA SER A 211 -24.03 0.04 15.93
C SER A 211 -24.22 -1.43 16.34
N PHE A 212 -23.19 -2.27 16.15
CA PHE A 212 -23.21 -3.67 16.58
C PHE A 212 -23.20 -3.83 18.10
N SER A 213 -22.43 -3.00 18.83
CA SER A 213 -22.44 -3.03 20.29
C SER A 213 -23.81 -2.66 20.86
N SER A 214 -24.50 -1.69 20.24
CA SER A 214 -25.86 -1.32 20.62
C SER A 214 -26.84 -2.48 20.39
N LEU A 215 -26.76 -3.13 19.23
CA LEU A 215 -27.62 -4.29 18.91
C LEU A 215 -27.38 -5.46 19.87
N TYR A 216 -26.11 -5.75 20.18
CA TYR A 216 -25.73 -6.81 21.11
C TYR A 216 -26.27 -6.54 22.53
N SER A 217 -26.19 -5.29 22.98
CA SER A 217 -26.73 -4.89 24.29
C SER A 217 -28.24 -5.06 24.36
N GLN A 218 -28.97 -4.70 23.30
CA GLN A 218 -30.42 -4.93 23.21
C GLN A 218 -30.77 -6.42 23.23
N PHE A 219 -29.99 -7.25 22.50
CA PHE A 219 -30.18 -8.70 22.49
C PHE A 219 -30.00 -9.31 23.88
N LEU A 220 -28.94 -8.91 24.61
CA LEU A 220 -28.71 -9.38 25.97
C LEU A 220 -29.83 -8.98 26.93
N MET A 221 -30.30 -7.73 26.88
CA MET A 221 -31.40 -7.27 27.75
C MET A 221 -32.70 -8.06 27.48
N ASN A 222 -32.99 -8.40 26.22
CA ASN A 222 -34.14 -9.23 25.89
C ASN A 222 -34.01 -10.65 26.45
N GLN A 223 -32.81 -11.24 26.51
CA GLN A 223 -32.61 -12.58 27.07
C GLN A 223 -32.85 -12.65 28.59
N TYR A 224 -32.67 -11.54 29.33
CA TYR A 224 -32.88 -11.51 30.78
C TYR A 224 -34.35 -11.27 31.19
N LEU A 225 -35.21 -10.85 30.26
CA LEU A 225 -36.62 -10.57 30.54
C LEU A 225 -37.55 -11.78 30.34
N TYR A 226 -37.03 -12.89 29.80
CA TYR A 226 -37.74 -14.16 29.59
C TYR A 226 -37.13 -15.26 30.46
#